data_AF-A0A930PEI7-F1
#
_entry.id   AF-A0A930PEI7-F1
#
_cell.length_a   1.000
_cell.length_b   1.000
_cell.length_c   1.000
_cell.angle_alpha   90.00
_cell.angle_beta   90.00
_cell.angle_gamma   90.00
#
_symmetry.space_group_name_H-M   'P 1'
#
loop_
_entity.id
_entity.type
_entity.pdbx_description
1 polymer ?
#
loop_
_entity_poly.entity_id
_entity_poly.type
_entity_poly.pdbx_seq_one_letter_code
_entity_poly.pdbx_strand_id
1 'polypeptide(L)'
;MNLELEIKHQVYTFRFGMGFLVDINETYTRDVPGSKQADKIGLQYQIAGLIDRNPISLQRVLYTACIDEPKLTMADIGAYIEEVDDIEGLFQKVLDFLSESNCTSHLTKKMLKAVQEQEEEEKKRKEALEKIMDGVKTE
;
A
#
# COMPACT_ATOMS: atom_id res chain seq x y z
N MET A 1 -17.32 1.34 -5.79
CA MET A 1 -16.44 0.36 -6.45
C MET A 1 -15.99 -0.61 -5.39
N ASN A 2 -16.13 -1.91 -5.64
CA ASN A 2 -15.79 -2.96 -4.68
C ASN A 2 -14.77 -3.90 -5.32
N LEU A 3 -13.82 -4.37 -4.51
CA LEU A 3 -12.92 -5.45 -4.87
C LEU A 3 -13.58 -6.75 -4.42
N GLU A 4 -13.61 -7.76 -5.29
CA GLU A 4 -14.07 -9.11 -4.96
C GLU A 4 -12.90 -10.09 -5.08
N LEU A 5 -12.73 -10.94 -4.06
CA LEU A 5 -11.73 -12.00 -4.01
C LEU A 5 -12.39 -13.30 -3.56
N GLU A 6 -12.04 -14.41 -4.22
CA GLU A 6 -12.43 -15.73 -3.76
C GLU A 6 -11.43 -16.21 -2.71
N ILE A 7 -11.91 -16.44 -1.48
CA ILE A 7 -11.13 -16.87 -0.33
C ILE A 7 -11.89 -18.03 0.31
N LYS A 8 -11.23 -19.18 0.47
CA LYS A 8 -11.85 -20.41 1.02
C LYS A 8 -13.15 -20.82 0.30
N HIS A 9 -13.17 -20.73 -1.03
CA HIS A 9 -14.33 -21.06 -1.88
C HIS A 9 -15.56 -20.17 -1.67
N GLN A 10 -15.37 -18.99 -1.08
CA GLN A 10 -16.41 -17.98 -0.90
C GLN A 10 -15.91 -16.66 -1.49
N VAL A 11 -16.79 -15.94 -2.20
CA VAL A 11 -16.48 -14.59 -2.68
C VAL A 11 -16.69 -13.61 -1.54
N TYR A 12 -15.65 -12.83 -1.25
CA TYR A 12 -15.65 -11.76 -0.26
C TYR A 12 -15.49 -10.40 -0.94
N THR A 13 -16.21 -9.42 -0.40
CA THR A 13 -16.33 -8.05 -0.89
C THR A 13 -15.52 -7.11 0.00
N PHE A 14 -14.68 -6.32 -0.63
CA PHE A 14 -13.79 -5.35 0.00
C PHE A 14 -14.13 -3.94 -0.47
N ARG A 15 -14.32 -3.03 0.50
CA ARG A 15 -14.79 -1.66 0.25
C ARG A 15 -13.89 -0.61 0.89
N PHE A 16 -13.22 0.16 0.06
CA PHE A 16 -12.33 1.27 0.45
C PHE A 16 -13.08 2.59 0.69
N GLY A 17 -14.11 2.55 1.55
CA GLY A 17 -14.97 3.69 1.87
C GLY A 17 -14.59 4.40 3.17
N MET A 18 -15.48 5.27 3.67
CA MET A 18 -15.25 6.02 4.92
C MET A 18 -15.06 5.12 6.15
N GLY A 19 -15.81 4.02 6.27
CA GLY A 19 -15.62 3.06 7.38
C GLY A 19 -14.21 2.47 7.38
N PHE A 20 -13.75 2.01 6.22
CA PHE A 20 -12.36 1.58 6.03
C PHE A 20 -11.36 2.67 6.40
N LEU A 21 -11.60 3.92 5.96
CA LEU A 21 -10.69 5.04 6.21
C LEU A 21 -10.57 5.39 7.69
N VAL A 22 -11.67 5.32 8.45
CA VAL A 22 -11.66 5.51 9.91
C VAL A 22 -10.81 4.42 10.54
N ASP A 23 -11.14 3.16 10.28
CA ASP A 23 -10.51 2.02 10.94
C ASP A 23 -9.02 1.88 10.58
N ILE A 24 -8.65 2.09 9.31
CA ILE A 24 -7.28 1.92 8.85
C ILE A 24 -6.36 3.01 9.42
N ASN A 25 -6.85 4.24 9.60
CA ASN A 25 -6.02 5.33 10.09
C ASN A 25 -5.63 5.18 11.56
N GLU A 26 -6.44 4.49 12.36
CA GLU A 26 -6.13 4.18 13.76
C GLU A 26 -4.94 3.22 13.91
N THR A 27 -4.56 2.50 12.85
CA THR A 27 -3.55 1.43 12.95
C THR A 27 -2.14 1.94 13.24
N TYR A 28 -1.82 3.18 12.87
CA TYR A 28 -0.52 3.81 13.14
C TYR A 28 -0.70 5.27 13.51
N THR A 29 0.02 5.68 14.54
CA THR A 29 0.11 7.07 14.97
C THR A 29 1.55 7.58 14.85
N ARG A 30 1.68 8.88 14.59
CA ARG A 30 2.95 9.59 14.60
C ARG A 30 2.88 10.73 15.59
N ASP A 31 3.85 10.80 16.49
CA ASP A 31 3.99 11.93 17.39
C ASP A 31 4.36 13.19 16.59
N VAL A 32 3.63 14.28 16.84
CA VAL A 32 3.89 15.57 16.23
C VAL A 32 4.64 16.44 17.23
N PRO A 33 5.89 16.85 16.93
CA PRO A 33 6.66 17.71 17.82
C PRO A 33 5.88 18.97 18.20
N GLY A 34 5.75 19.23 19.51
CA GLY A 34 5.02 20.39 20.03
C GLY A 34 3.50 20.24 20.10
N SER A 35 2.94 19.09 19.71
CA SER A 35 1.53 18.76 19.85
C SER A 35 1.32 17.73 20.96
N LYS A 36 0.17 17.82 21.66
CA LYS A 36 -0.32 16.75 22.57
C LYS A 36 -1.15 15.69 21.84
N GLN A 37 -1.42 15.89 20.56
CA GLN A 37 -2.17 14.97 19.72
C GLN A 37 -1.21 14.31 18.72
N ALA A 38 -1.34 12.99 18.57
CA ALA A 38 -0.64 12.23 17.54
C ALA A 38 -1.45 12.23 16.25
N ASP A 39 -0.76 12.32 15.11
CA ASP A 39 -1.36 12.20 13.80
C ASP A 39 -1.66 10.74 13.49
N LYS A 40 -2.88 10.47 13.00
CA LYS A 40 -3.30 9.14 12.57
C LYS A 40 -2.91 8.96 11.11
N ILE A 41 -1.92 8.10 10.87
CA ILE A 41 -1.26 7.95 9.56
C ILE A 41 -1.37 6.52 9.02
N GLY A 42 -2.27 5.72 9.56
CA GLY A 42 -2.38 4.29 9.21
C GLY A 42 -2.55 4.03 7.72
N LEU A 43 -3.41 4.78 7.00
CA LEU A 43 -3.54 4.61 5.54
C LEU A 43 -2.23 4.90 4.82
N GLN A 44 -1.54 6.00 5.18
CA GLN A 44 -0.28 6.39 4.55
C GLN A 44 0.78 5.29 4.76
N TYR A 45 0.87 4.75 5.97
CA TYR A 45 1.80 3.67 6.27
C TYR A 45 1.50 2.40 5.45
N GLN A 46 0.21 2.03 5.33
CA GLN A 46 -0.14 0.85 4.54
C GLN A 46 0.11 1.03 3.04
N ILE A 47 -0.16 2.20 2.47
CA ILE A 47 0.13 2.46 1.06
C ILE A 47 1.62 2.34 0.78
N ALA A 48 2.47 2.88 1.66
CA ALA A 48 3.93 2.71 1.53
C ALA A 48 4.31 1.21 1.54
N GLY A 49 3.77 0.45 2.49
CA GLY A 49 4.00 -0.99 2.52
C GLY A 49 3.50 -1.73 1.27
N LEU A 50 2.37 -1.34 0.68
CA LEU A 50 1.88 -1.93 -0.57
C LEU A 50 2.79 -1.61 -1.77
N ILE A 51 3.36 -0.41 -1.81
CA ILE A 51 4.36 -0.02 -2.82
C ILE A 51 5.62 -0.88 -2.66
N ASP A 52 6.07 -1.07 -1.41
CA ASP A 52 7.23 -1.90 -1.07
C ASP A 52 6.96 -3.42 -1.07
N ARG A 53 5.79 -3.84 -1.59
CA ARG A 53 5.35 -5.25 -1.66
C ARG A 53 5.36 -5.99 -0.31
N ASN A 54 5.03 -5.29 0.78
CA ASN A 54 4.93 -5.86 2.12
C ASN A 54 3.62 -6.66 2.33
N PRO A 55 3.67 -8.00 2.50
CA PRO A 55 2.47 -8.83 2.66
C PRO A 55 1.65 -8.50 3.92
N ILE A 56 2.29 -7.99 4.97
CA ILE A 56 1.60 -7.59 6.21
C ILE A 56 0.70 -6.38 5.95
N SER A 57 1.15 -5.45 5.11
CA SER A 57 0.34 -4.29 4.72
C SER A 57 -0.83 -4.70 3.83
N LEU A 58 -0.61 -5.63 2.91
CA LEU A 58 -1.67 -6.22 2.09
C LEU A 58 -2.74 -6.91 2.97
N GLN A 59 -2.30 -7.76 3.89
CA GLN A 59 -3.17 -8.43 4.85
C GLN A 59 -4.01 -7.44 5.65
N ARG A 60 -3.37 -6.40 6.20
CA ARG A 60 -4.06 -5.37 6.98
C ARG A 60 -5.10 -4.62 6.17
N VAL A 61 -4.76 -4.21 4.94
CA VAL A 61 -5.67 -3.46 4.07
C VAL A 61 -6.88 -4.31 3.70
N LEU A 62 -6.68 -5.57 3.30
CA LEU A 62 -7.78 -6.49 3.00
C LEU A 62 -8.65 -6.75 4.23
N TYR A 63 -8.04 -7.00 5.40
CA TYR A 63 -8.78 -7.23 6.64
C TYR A 63 -9.70 -6.06 7.00
N THR A 64 -9.17 -4.83 6.94
CA THR A 64 -9.94 -3.64 7.28
C THR A 64 -11.00 -3.31 6.22
N ALA A 65 -10.78 -3.70 4.95
CA ALA A 65 -11.71 -3.40 3.86
C ALA A 65 -12.87 -4.41 3.73
N CYS A 66 -12.76 -5.61 4.31
CA CYS A 66 -13.78 -6.66 4.21
C CYS A 66 -15.10 -6.22 4.87
N ILE A 67 -16.21 -6.28 4.12
CA ILE A 67 -17.55 -5.87 4.62
C ILE A 67 -18.51 -7.03 4.84
N ASP A 68 -18.19 -8.23 4.35
CA ASP A 68 -19.08 -9.39 4.45
C ASP A 68 -19.07 -10.03 5.83
N GLU A 69 -20.17 -10.73 6.12
CA GLU A 69 -20.36 -11.51 7.36
C GLU A 69 -20.52 -13.00 7.02
N PRO A 70 -19.85 -13.92 7.73
CA PRO A 70 -18.92 -13.65 8.84
C PRO A 70 -17.61 -13.01 8.35
N LYS A 71 -17.10 -12.05 9.13
CA LYS A 71 -15.81 -11.40 8.82
C LYS A 71 -14.67 -12.40 8.71
N LEU A 72 -13.81 -12.20 7.71
CA LEU A 72 -12.51 -12.84 7.64
C LEU A 72 -11.64 -12.43 8.82
N THR A 73 -10.90 -13.38 9.38
CA THR A 73 -9.85 -13.09 10.36
C THR A 73 -8.56 -12.68 9.64
N MET A 74 -7.64 -12.04 10.37
CA MET A 74 -6.29 -11.79 9.87
C MET A 74 -5.63 -13.10 9.40
N ALA A 75 -5.83 -14.21 10.13
CA ALA A 75 -5.26 -15.51 9.77
C ALA A 75 -5.82 -16.05 8.45
N ASP A 76 -7.12 -15.85 8.19
CA ASP A 76 -7.75 -16.29 6.93
C ASP A 76 -7.16 -15.57 5.72
N ILE A 77 -6.92 -14.26 5.85
CA ILE A 77 -6.31 -13.45 4.80
C ILE A 77 -4.81 -13.75 4.67
N GLY A 78 -4.14 -14.05 5.78
CA GLY A 78 -2.74 -14.47 5.77
C GLY A 78 -2.56 -15.76 4.97
N ALA A 79 -3.36 -16.78 5.27
CA ALA A 79 -3.37 -18.03 4.53
C ALA A 79 -3.67 -17.82 3.04
N TYR A 80 -4.64 -16.96 2.71
CA TYR A 80 -4.92 -16.60 1.32
C TYR A 80 -3.71 -15.96 0.61
N ILE A 81 -2.99 -15.05 1.28
CA ILE A 81 -1.79 -14.40 0.72
C ILE A 81 -0.64 -15.40 0.54
N GLU A 82 -0.53 -16.42 1.40
CA GLU A 82 0.46 -17.49 1.26
C GLU A 82 0.17 -18.42 0.07
N GLU A 83 -1.11 -18.60 -0.28
CA GLU A 83 -1.58 -19.53 -1.32
C GLU A 83 -1.83 -18.87 -2.67
N VAL A 84 -1.80 -17.53 -2.77
CA VAL A 84 -2.10 -16.83 -4.03
C VAL A 84 -1.00 -17.05 -5.07
N ASP A 85 -1.38 -17.51 -6.26
CA ASP A 85 -0.42 -17.75 -7.36
C ASP A 85 0.25 -16.46 -7.85
N ASP A 86 -0.52 -15.36 -7.90
CA ASP A 86 -0.08 -14.05 -8.40
C ASP A 86 -0.17 -12.98 -7.32
N ILE A 87 0.78 -13.00 -6.39
CA ILE A 87 0.86 -12.00 -5.32
C ILE A 87 1.14 -10.59 -5.85
N GLU A 88 1.93 -10.47 -6.92
CA GLU A 88 2.25 -9.18 -7.56
C GLU A 88 1.01 -8.54 -8.17
N GLY A 89 0.21 -9.34 -8.89
CA GLY A 89 -1.08 -8.92 -9.41
C GLY A 89 -2.06 -8.55 -8.29
N LEU A 90 -2.04 -9.25 -7.15
CA LEU A 90 -2.87 -8.89 -6.00
C LEU A 90 -2.47 -7.54 -5.40
N PHE A 91 -1.17 -7.26 -5.23
CA PHE A 91 -0.69 -5.95 -4.80
C PHE A 91 -1.12 -4.84 -5.76
N GLN A 92 -0.92 -5.05 -7.07
CA GLN A 92 -1.30 -4.07 -8.08
C GLN A 92 -2.80 -3.81 -8.05
N LYS A 93 -3.61 -4.87 -8.00
CA LYS A 93 -5.06 -4.77 -7.91
C LYS A 93 -5.48 -3.93 -6.71
N VAL A 94 -4.95 -4.20 -5.51
CA VAL A 94 -5.31 -3.43 -4.31
C VAL A 94 -4.88 -1.96 -4.42
N LEU A 95 -3.70 -1.68 -4.97
CA LEU A 95 -3.24 -0.30 -5.21
C LEU A 95 -4.13 0.43 -6.21
N ASP A 96 -4.55 -0.22 -7.29
CA ASP A 96 -5.43 0.36 -8.31
C ASP A 96 -6.77 0.76 -7.69
N PHE A 97 -7.41 -0.15 -6.95
CA PHE A 97 -8.65 0.14 -6.23
C PHE A 97 -8.51 1.29 -5.23
N LEU A 98 -7.40 1.36 -4.48
CA LEU A 98 -7.10 2.48 -3.59
C LEU A 98 -6.91 3.79 -4.37
N SER A 99 -6.35 3.74 -5.58
CA SER A 99 -6.11 4.90 -6.44
C SER A 99 -7.37 5.41 -7.16
N GLU A 100 -8.40 4.55 -7.26
CA GLU A 100 -9.67 4.84 -7.92
C GLU A 100 -10.79 5.19 -6.95
N SER A 101 -10.74 4.70 -5.70
CA SER A 101 -11.78 5.01 -4.70
C SER A 101 -11.77 6.48 -4.28
N ASN A 102 -12.97 7.08 -4.17
CA ASN A 102 -13.16 8.48 -3.77
C ASN A 102 -12.45 8.83 -2.44
N CYS A 103 -12.44 7.91 -1.48
CA CYS A 103 -11.91 8.19 -0.14
C CYS A 103 -10.37 8.10 -0.06
N THR A 104 -9.72 7.37 -0.96
CA THR A 104 -8.31 7.00 -0.86
C THR A 104 -7.48 7.44 -2.06
N SER A 105 -8.12 7.78 -3.18
CA SER A 105 -7.49 8.04 -4.48
C SER A 105 -6.44 9.15 -4.43
N HIS A 106 -6.76 10.28 -3.80
CA HIS A 106 -5.88 11.44 -3.76
C HIS A 106 -4.55 11.12 -3.07
N LEU A 107 -4.61 10.51 -1.88
CA LEU A 107 -3.41 10.13 -1.12
C LEU A 107 -2.59 9.07 -1.88
N THR A 108 -3.26 8.02 -2.38
CA THR A 108 -2.60 6.93 -3.10
C THR A 108 -1.85 7.43 -4.33
N LYS A 109 -2.51 8.23 -5.18
CA LYS A 109 -1.88 8.81 -6.38
C LYS A 109 -0.73 9.75 -6.04
N LYS A 110 -0.86 10.56 -4.98
CA LYS A 110 0.23 11.42 -4.50
C LYS A 110 1.45 10.61 -4.10
N MET A 111 1.26 9.49 -3.39
CA MET A 111 2.37 8.64 -2.95
C MET A 111 3.03 7.90 -4.11
N LEU A 112 2.25 7.32 -5.03
CA LEU A 112 2.79 6.66 -6.22
C LEU A 112 3.63 7.63 -7.06
N LYS A 113 3.14 8.86 -7.26
CA LYS A 113 3.89 9.90 -7.98
C LYS A 113 5.21 10.25 -7.28
N ALA A 114 5.19 10.38 -5.96
CA ALA A 114 6.40 10.71 -5.20
C ALA A 114 7.46 9.61 -5.31
N VAL A 115 7.06 8.33 -5.33
CA VAL A 115 7.98 7.22 -5.51
C VAL A 115 8.56 7.20 -6.93
N GLN A 116 7.74 7.41 -7.96
CA GLN A 116 8.21 7.51 -9.34
C GLN A 116 9.24 8.64 -9.53
N GLU A 117 8.97 9.82 -8.95
CA GLU A 117 9.89 10.96 -8.99
C GLU A 117 11.23 10.62 -8.31
N GLN A 118 11.20 9.94 -7.15
CA GLN A 118 12.41 9.51 -6.46
C GLN A 118 13.23 8.50 -7.28
N GLU A 119 12.58 7.50 -7.88
CA GLU A 119 13.25 6.51 -8.72
C GLU A 119 13.94 7.16 -9.94
N GLU A 120 13.28 8.13 -10.57
CA GLU A 120 13.87 8.89 -11.68
C GLU A 120 15.07 9.73 -11.25
N GLU A 121 14.99 10.40 -10.10
CA GLU A 121 16.09 11.17 -9.53
C GLU A 121 17.28 10.29 -9.18
N GLU A 122 17.03 9.14 -8.55
CA GLU A 122 18.06 8.16 -8.23
C GLU A 122 18.74 7.61 -9.49
N LYS A 123 17.97 7.31 -10.53
CA LYS A 123 18.50 6.86 -11.82
C LYS A 123 19.40 7.92 -12.45
N LYS A 124 18.94 9.17 -12.53
CA LYS A 124 19.74 10.30 -13.04
C LYS A 124 21.03 10.49 -12.23
N ARG A 125 20.95 10.33 -10.90
CA ARG A 125 22.11 10.42 -10.00
C ARG A 125 23.11 9.29 -10.22
N LYS A 126 22.65 8.04 -10.39
CA LYS A 126 23.50 6.88 -10.70
C LYS A 126 24.22 7.05 -12.05
N GLU A 127 23.48 7.46 -13.09
CA GLU A 127 24.06 7.73 -14.41
C GLU A 127 25.09 8.88 -14.40
N ALA A 128 24.86 9.92 -13.59
CA ALA A 128 25.82 11.01 -13.42
C ALA A 128 27.10 10.55 -12.69
N LEU A 129 26.97 9.69 -11.68
CA LEU A 129 28.11 9.13 -10.93
C LEU A 129 28.95 8.18 -11.80
N GLU A 130 28.31 7.35 -12.61
CA GLU A 130 28.99 6.42 -13.53
C GLU A 130 29.86 7.17 -14.56
N LYS A 131 29.31 8.23 -15.17
CA LYS A 131 30.07 9.10 -16.09
C LYS A 131 31.29 9.75 -15.45
N ILE A 132 31.22 10.14 -14.18
CA ILE A 132 32.36 10.71 -13.45
C ILE A 132 33.41 9.62 -13.19
N MET A 133 33.00 8.42 -12.78
CA MET A 133 33.90 7.31 -12.50
C MET A 133 34.63 6.80 -13.74
N ASP A 134 33.97 6.77 -14.90
CA ASP A 134 34.59 6.34 -16.15
C ASP A 134 35.59 7.37 -16.70
N GLY A 135 35.31 8.67 -16.51
CA GLY A 135 36.27 9.74 -16.85
C GLY A 135 37.58 9.67 -16.05
N VAL A 136 37.50 9.27 -14.78
CA VAL A 136 38.68 9.14 -13.88
C VAL A 136 39.54 7.91 -14.19
N LYS A 137 39.02 6.90 -14.90
CA LYS A 137 39.79 5.70 -15.29
C LYS A 137 40.61 5.87 -16.58
N THR A 138 40.43 6.97 -17.30
CA THR A 138 41.08 7.26 -18.59
C THR A 138 42.24 8.26 -18.53
N GLU A 139 42.62 8.73 -17.34
CA GLU A 139 43.84 9.51 -17.07
C GLU A 139 44.84 8.71 -16.24
#